data_AF-A0A2E9NIU1-F1
#
_entry.id   AF-A0A2E9NIU1-F1
#
_cell.length_a   1.000
_cell.length_b   1.000
_cell.length_c   1.000
_cell.angle_alpha   90.00
_cell.angle_beta   90.00
_cell.angle_gamma   90.00
#
_symmetry.space_group_name_H-M   'P 1'
#
loop_
_entity.id
_entity.type
_entity.pdbx_description
1 polymer ?
#
loop_
_entity_poly.entity_id
_entity_poly.type
_entity_poly.pdbx_seq_one_letter_code
_entity_poly.pdbx_strand_id
1 'polypeptide(L)'
;MTETKWGDWTYNADNFTLTFQRGDDHYEVDLDECEDSAQILDWLAQARKVWMTPEDTGHLLNALDAVLGLQGNVCGLGDGKTIHPREVAVSRGFAVHLKARSAARNPMFELLGTT
;
A
#
# COMPACT_ATOMS: atom_id res chain seq x y z
N MET A 1 -14.53 6.33 14.88
CA MET A 1 -13.90 5.00 14.73
C MET A 1 -12.46 5.15 15.15
N THR A 2 -11.93 4.24 15.95
CA THR A 2 -10.52 4.28 16.40
C THR A 2 -9.60 4.22 15.18
N GLU A 3 -8.71 5.20 15.07
CA GLU A 3 -7.65 5.24 14.06
C GLU A 3 -6.76 4.00 14.19
N THR A 4 -6.55 3.26 13.10
CA THR A 4 -5.65 2.10 13.10
C THR A 4 -4.23 2.59 12.82
N LYS A 5 -3.31 2.34 13.75
CA LYS A 5 -1.96 2.91 13.75
C LYS A 5 -0.91 1.86 14.13
N TRP A 6 0.27 1.95 13.49
CA TRP A 6 1.46 1.13 13.79
C TRP A 6 2.69 2.03 13.83
N GLY A 7 3.21 2.32 15.03
CA GLY A 7 4.26 3.33 15.17
C GLY A 7 3.79 4.68 14.63
N ASP A 8 4.52 5.28 13.70
CA ASP A 8 4.15 6.54 13.04
C ASP A 8 3.34 6.36 11.73
N TRP A 9 2.91 5.12 11.43
CA TRP A 9 2.04 4.82 10.30
C TRP A 9 0.57 4.82 10.70
N THR A 10 -0.24 5.60 10.00
CA THR A 10 -1.69 5.65 10.16
C THR A 10 -2.37 5.12 8.90
N TYR A 11 -3.40 4.27 9.08
CA TYR A 11 -4.29 3.88 7.99
C TYR A 11 -5.32 4.96 7.68
N ASN A 12 -5.43 5.34 6.41
CA ASN A 12 -6.42 6.27 5.91
C ASN A 12 -7.43 5.56 4.99
N ALA A 13 -8.65 5.35 5.49
CA ALA A 13 -9.73 4.67 4.76
C ALA A 13 -10.26 5.45 3.55
N ASP A 14 -10.19 6.78 3.58
CA ASP A 14 -10.75 7.66 2.53
C ASP A 14 -9.86 7.62 1.29
N ASN A 15 -8.55 7.70 1.49
CA ASN A 15 -7.58 7.64 0.40
C ASN A 15 -7.16 6.21 0.07
N PHE A 16 -7.37 5.27 1.00
CA PHE A 16 -6.87 3.91 0.98
C PHE A 16 -5.33 3.86 0.97
N THR A 17 -4.75 4.54 1.95
CA THR A 17 -3.29 4.72 2.06
C THR A 17 -2.78 4.36 3.45
N LEU A 18 -1.49 4.04 3.54
CA LEU A 18 -0.75 4.06 4.80
C LEU A 18 0.14 5.31 4.80
N THR A 19 -0.09 6.20 5.76
CA THR A 19 0.63 7.47 5.86
C THR A 19 1.61 7.42 7.02
N PHE A 20 2.90 7.62 6.75
CA PHE A 20 3.92 7.85 7.75
C PHE A 20 4.04 9.35 8.03
N GLN A 21 4.04 9.74 9.30
CA GLN A 21 4.29 11.12 9.71
C GLN A 21 5.18 11.19 10.96
N ARG A 22 6.35 11.83 10.83
CA ARG A 22 7.23 12.14 11.97
C ARG A 22 7.93 13.48 11.76
N GLY A 23 7.61 14.48 12.59
CA GLY A 23 8.10 15.83 12.38
C GLY A 23 7.69 16.35 11.00
N ASP A 24 8.66 16.77 10.19
CA ASP A 24 8.46 17.22 8.80
C ASP A 24 8.52 16.07 7.78
N ASP A 25 8.91 14.87 8.19
CA ASP A 25 8.96 13.71 7.30
C ASP A 25 7.56 13.15 7.08
N HIS A 26 7.15 13.10 5.81
CA HIS A 26 5.87 12.58 5.36
C HIS A 26 6.07 11.62 4.18
N TYR A 27 5.42 10.46 4.25
CA TYR A 27 5.44 9.48 3.16
C TYR A 27 4.13 8.71 3.12
N GLU A 28 3.67 8.40 1.91
CA GLU A 28 2.41 7.71 1.70
C GLU A 28 2.66 6.47 0.84
N VAL A 29 2.10 5.35 1.28
CA VAL A 29 2.00 4.12 0.51
C VAL A 29 0.57 4.01 0.01
N ASP A 30 0.40 4.03 -1.32
CA ASP A 30 -0.90 3.78 -1.94
C ASP A 30 -1.18 2.27 -1.95
N LEU A 31 -2.20 1.86 -1.20
CA LEU A 31 -2.56 0.45 -1.09
C LEU A 31 -3.27 -0.06 -2.35
N ASP A 32 -3.77 0.82 -3.23
CA ASP A 32 -4.29 0.40 -4.54
C ASP A 32 -3.17 -0.19 -5.43
N GLU A 33 -1.91 0.20 -5.21
CA GLU A 33 -0.76 -0.29 -6.00
C GLU A 33 -0.16 -1.58 -5.44
N CYS A 34 -0.69 -2.12 -4.33
CA CYS A 34 -0.19 -3.31 -3.66
C CYS A 34 -0.91 -4.59 -4.12
N GLU A 35 -0.98 -4.83 -5.43
CA GLU A 35 -1.72 -5.96 -6.03
C GLU A 35 -0.97 -7.28 -5.95
N ASP A 36 0.36 -7.28 -5.82
CA ASP A 36 1.16 -8.49 -5.71
C ASP A 36 2.39 -8.35 -4.79
N SER A 37 3.12 -9.45 -4.61
CA SER A 37 4.28 -9.51 -3.71
C SER A 37 5.44 -8.65 -4.18
N ALA A 38 5.61 -8.44 -5.49
CA ALA A 38 6.69 -7.64 -6.04
C ALA A 38 6.44 -6.16 -5.78
N GLN A 39 5.21 -5.68 -5.98
CA GLN A 39 4.82 -4.30 -5.68
C GLN A 39 4.90 -3.99 -4.18
N ILE A 40 4.47 -4.92 -3.33
CA ILE A 40 4.59 -4.77 -1.87
C ILE A 40 6.06 -4.71 -1.44
N LEU A 41 6.91 -5.57 -2.01
CA LEU A 41 8.33 -5.57 -1.73
C LEU A 41 9.00 -4.28 -2.22
N ASP A 42 8.56 -3.73 -3.35
CA ASP A 42 9.05 -2.45 -3.86
C ASP A 42 8.76 -1.31 -2.88
N TRP A 43 7.54 -1.22 -2.35
CA TRP A 43 7.22 -0.25 -1.28
C TRP A 43 8.09 -0.44 -0.04
N LEU A 44 8.30 -1.67 0.42
CA LEU A 44 9.17 -1.95 1.57
C LEU A 44 10.64 -1.58 1.30
N ALA A 45 11.12 -1.80 0.07
CA ALA A 45 12.48 -1.42 -0.34
C ALA A 45 12.62 0.11 -0.43
N GLN A 46 11.63 0.79 -1.02
CA GLN A 46 11.57 2.25 -1.11
C GLN A 46 11.45 2.92 0.27
N ALA A 47 10.74 2.29 1.21
CA ALA A 47 10.57 2.76 2.57
C ALA A 47 11.89 2.81 3.36
N ARG A 48 12.95 2.11 2.92
CA ARG A 48 14.28 2.17 3.56
C ARG A 48 15.05 3.47 3.23
N LYS A 49 14.37 4.62 3.25
CA LYS A 49 15.01 5.93 3.09
C LYS A 49 15.82 6.28 4.32
N VAL A 50 16.80 7.20 4.17
CA VAL A 50 17.75 7.60 5.23
C VAL A 50 17.05 8.07 6.52
N TRP A 51 15.85 8.63 6.40
CA TRP A 51 15.06 9.14 7.53
C TRP A 51 14.17 8.08 8.20
N MET A 52 13.99 6.90 7.61
CA MET A 52 13.14 5.84 8.16
C MET A 52 13.99 4.78 8.87
N THR A 53 13.62 4.44 10.11
CA THR A 53 14.37 3.44 10.89
C THR A 53 13.96 2.01 10.51
N PRO A 54 14.77 0.99 10.86
CA PRO A 54 14.35 -0.41 10.69
C PRO A 54 13.04 -0.75 11.43
N GLU A 55 12.79 -0.12 12.57
CA GLU A 55 11.55 -0.29 13.33
C GLU A 55 10.34 0.28 12.57
N ASP A 56 10.50 1.42 11.91
CA ASP A 56 9.46 2.02 11.06
C ASP A 56 9.12 1.15 9.85
N THR A 57 10.14 0.53 9.24
CA THR A 57 9.92 -0.46 8.17
C THR A 57 9.19 -1.70 8.72
N GLY A 58 9.50 -2.13 9.95
CA GLY A 58 8.78 -3.20 10.63
C GLY A 58 7.31 -2.85 10.90
N HIS A 59 7.02 -1.62 11.29
CA HIS A 59 5.66 -1.12 11.43
C HIS A 59 4.89 -1.09 10.10
N LEU A 60 5.55 -0.68 9.01
CA LEU A 60 4.97 -0.75 7.67
C LEU A 60 4.61 -2.19 7.29
N LEU A 61 5.53 -3.13 7.49
CA LEU A 61 5.28 -4.54 7.23
C LEU A 61 4.09 -5.08 8.02
N ASN A 62 4.00 -4.76 9.31
CA ASN A 62 2.88 -5.16 10.16
C ASN A 62 1.55 -4.52 9.71
N ALA A 63 1.58 -3.27 9.27
CA ALA A 63 0.41 -2.58 8.73
C ALA A 63 -0.08 -3.24 7.44
N LEU A 64 0.84 -3.53 6.50
CA LEU A 64 0.54 -4.21 5.25
C LEU A 64 -0.02 -5.62 5.49
N ASP A 65 0.53 -6.39 6.44
CA ASP A 65 0.00 -7.72 6.78
C ASP A 65 -1.36 -7.65 7.49
N ALA A 66 -1.58 -6.64 8.34
CA ALA A 66 -2.89 -6.44 8.94
C ALA A 66 -3.96 -6.16 7.87
N VAL A 67 -3.68 -5.25 6.94
CA VAL A 67 -4.65 -4.80 5.91
C VAL A 67 -4.81 -5.81 4.77
N LEU A 68 -3.71 -6.44 4.30
CA LEU A 68 -3.70 -7.27 3.09
C LEU A 68 -3.50 -8.76 3.37
N GLY A 69 -3.07 -9.17 4.57
CA GLY A 69 -2.85 -10.59 4.90
C GLY A 69 -1.84 -11.25 3.98
N LEU A 70 -0.58 -10.81 4.04
CA LEU A 70 0.46 -11.10 3.05
C LEU A 70 0.63 -12.61 2.85
N GLN A 71 0.72 -13.37 3.93
CA GLN A 71 0.92 -14.82 3.85
C GLN A 71 -0.25 -15.56 3.22
N GLY A 72 -1.49 -15.15 3.48
CA GLY A 72 -2.69 -15.84 2.98
C GLY A 72 -3.03 -15.46 1.54
N ASN A 73 -2.84 -14.19 1.21
CA ASN A 73 -3.39 -13.59 0.00
C ASN A 73 -2.35 -13.31 -1.09
N VAL A 74 -1.10 -13.03 -0.72
CA VAL A 74 -0.10 -12.51 -1.66
C VAL A 74 1.12 -13.44 -1.81
N CYS A 75 1.64 -13.99 -0.72
CA CYS A 75 2.90 -14.76 -0.66
C CYS A 75 2.71 -16.21 -0.15
N GLY A 76 1.55 -16.81 -0.41
CA GLY A 76 1.20 -18.12 0.15
C GLY A 76 2.04 -19.25 -0.41
N LEU A 77 2.71 -20.02 0.46
CA LEU A 77 3.55 -21.17 0.11
C LEU A 77 4.71 -20.85 -0.86
N GLY A 78 5.16 -19.59 -0.87
CA GLY A 78 6.21 -19.14 -1.80
C GLY A 78 5.74 -18.92 -3.23
N ASP A 79 4.43 -18.99 -3.48
CA ASP A 79 3.82 -18.65 -4.77
C ASP A 79 3.17 -17.27 -4.69
N GLY A 80 3.54 -16.41 -5.64
CA GLY A 80 3.03 -15.04 -5.73
C GLY A 80 1.60 -15.06 -6.27
N LYS A 81 0.73 -14.24 -5.66
CA LYS A 81 -0.66 -14.08 -6.11
C LYS A 81 -0.96 -12.62 -6.35
N THR A 82 -1.76 -12.37 -7.38
CA THR A 82 -2.38 -11.07 -7.62
C THR A 82 -3.70 -10.97 -6.86
N ILE A 83 -3.93 -9.84 -6.21
CA ILE A 83 -5.12 -9.55 -5.42
C ILE A 83 -5.79 -8.25 -5.87
N HIS A 84 -7.03 -8.03 -5.44
CA HIS A 84 -7.67 -6.71 -5.43
C HIS A 84 -7.56 -6.14 -4.02
N PRO A 85 -6.63 -5.20 -3.74
CA PRO A 85 -6.29 -4.79 -2.38
C PRO A 85 -7.48 -4.31 -1.55
N ARG A 86 -8.38 -3.55 -2.18
CA ARG A 86 -9.61 -3.06 -1.54
C ARG A 86 -10.56 -4.19 -1.12
N GLU A 87 -10.73 -5.21 -1.97
CA GLU A 87 -11.60 -6.35 -1.65
C GLU A 87 -11.04 -7.15 -0.48
N VAL A 88 -9.71 -7.34 -0.47
CA VAL A 88 -9.01 -8.00 0.64
C VAL A 88 -9.17 -7.20 1.92
N ALA A 89 -8.92 -5.89 1.90
CA ALA A 89 -9.06 -5.03 3.07
C ALA A 89 -10.48 -5.07 3.65
N VAL A 90 -11.52 -5.01 2.82
CA VAL A 90 -12.92 -5.16 3.24
C VAL A 90 -13.16 -6.53 3.87
N SER A 91 -12.68 -7.61 3.27
CA SER A 91 -12.83 -8.97 3.82
C SER A 91 -12.15 -9.13 5.19
N ARG A 92 -11.15 -8.30 5.46
CA ARG A 92 -10.39 -8.26 6.72
C ARG A 92 -10.93 -7.23 7.71
N GLY A 93 -12.07 -6.61 7.44
CA GLY A 93 -12.76 -5.71 8.35
C GLY A 93 -12.26 -4.27 8.33
N PHE A 94 -11.44 -3.89 7.36
CA PHE A 94 -11.04 -2.50 7.16
C PHE A 94 -12.11 -1.74 6.39
N ALA A 95 -12.45 -0.55 6.89
CA ALA A 95 -13.30 0.37 6.15
C ALA A 95 -12.53 0.86 4.92
N VAL A 96 -13.14 0.77 3.74
CA VAL A 96 -12.57 1.25 2.50
C VAL A 96 -13.59 2.18 1.86
N HIS A 97 -13.22 3.43 1.64
CA HIS A 97 -14.06 4.30 0.83
C HIS A 97 -13.91 3.90 -0.64
N LEU A 98 -14.99 3.41 -1.25
CA LEU A 98 -14.98 3.12 -2.68
C LEU A 98 -14.91 4.45 -3.43
N LYS A 99 -13.76 4.78 -4.00
CA LYS A 99 -13.66 5.86 -4.99
C LYS A 99 -14.60 5.47 -6.14
N ALA A 100 -15.52 6.37 -6.53
CA ALA A 100 -16.22 6.23 -7.79
C ALA A 100 -15.15 6.10 -8.88
N ARG A 101 -15.19 5.03 -9.70
CA ARG A 101 -14.22 4.82 -10.79
C ARG A 101 -14.13 6.11 -11.63
N SER A 102 -13.04 6.85 -11.49
CA SER A 102 -12.71 7.91 -12.44
C SER A 102 -12.28 7.23 -13.73
N ALA A 103 -13.11 7.34 -14.77
CA ALA A 103 -12.74 6.98 -16.13
C ALA A 103 -11.74 8.03 -16.65
N ALA A 104 -10.48 7.93 -16.23
CA ALA A 104 -9.40 8.73 -16.78
C ALA A 104 -8.14 7.85 -16.86
N ARG A 105 -8.04 7.08 -17.94
CA ARG A 105 -6.75 6.61 -18.44
C ARG A 105 -5.94 7.87 -18.76
N ASN A 106 -4.81 8.07 -18.08
CA ASN A 106 -3.87 9.12 -18.42
C ASN A 106 -3.17 8.76 -19.75
N PRO A 107 -3.30 9.55 -20.83
CA PRO A 107 -2.55 9.34 -22.06
C PRO A 107 -1.18 9.98 -21.88
N MET A 108 -0.24 9.27 -21.27
CA MET A 108 1.15 9.73 -21.20
C MET A 108 2.13 8.57 -21.43
N PHE A 109 1.94 7.87 -22.55
CA PHE A 109 2.97 7.05 -23.20
C PHE A 109 2.67 6.85 -24.70
N GLU A 110 2.40 7.95 -25.42
CA GLU A 110 2.52 8.00 -26.88
C GLU A 110 3.29 9.27 -27.26
N LEU A 111 4.60 9.22 -27.12
CA LEU A 111 5.50 10.08 -27.88
C LEU A 111 6.80 9.30 -28.02
N LEU A 112 7.00 8.78 -29.24
CA LEU A 112 8.26 8.60 -29.98
C LEU A 112 8.20 7.32 -30.82
N GLY A 113 7.90 7.48 -32.12
CA GLY A 113 8.05 6.38 -33.06
C GLY A 113 7.43 6.53 -34.45
N THR A 114 7.33 7.72 -35.04
CA THR A 114 7.15 7.86 -36.50
C THR A 114 8.34 8.60 -37.10
N THR A 115 9.19 7.85 -37.79
CA THR A 115 9.83 8.22 -39.07
C THR A 115 10.06 6.96 -39.86
#